data_AF-A0AAQ3QCT4-F1
#
_entry.id   AF-A0AAQ3QCT4-F1
#
_cell.length_a   1.000
_cell.length_b   1.000
_cell.length_c   1.000
_cell.angle_alpha   90.00
_cell.angle_beta   90.00
_cell.angle_gamma   90.00
#
_symmetry.space_group_name_H-M   'P 1'
#
loop_
_entity.id
_entity.type
_entity.pdbx_description
1 polymer ?
#
loop_
_entity_poly.entity_id
_entity_poly.type
_entity_poly.pdbx_seq_one_letter_code
_entity_poly.pdbx_strand_id
1 'polypeptide(L)'
;MLDKHVLKSAKWRASWVGGTKYEVRNFDGEKFTIGIDIKYCSCRLWALYGLPYEHVVCVIYAHSGDPHEFVDSCYSSTINPINGENMWVSQPNVPIILPSVYRVPIRRPKKARRREKDELENKTKWRRCNTSHTCQNYDTYGHNK
;
A
#
# COMPACT_ATOMS: atom_id res chain seq x y z
N MET A 1 -11.27 -3.71 -17.70
CA MET A 1 -10.41 -3.07 -16.65
C MET A 1 -10.13 -1.62 -17.00
N LEU A 2 -9.72 -1.36 -18.25
CA LEU A 2 -9.63 -0.02 -18.83
C LEU A 2 -10.98 0.73 -18.85
N ASP A 3 -12.08 0.01 -19.08
CA ASP A 3 -13.45 0.57 -19.18
C ASP A 3 -13.85 1.40 -17.95
N LYS A 4 -13.40 0.99 -16.77
CA LYS A 4 -13.62 1.73 -15.52
C LYS A 4 -12.92 3.10 -15.56
N HIS A 5 -11.71 3.16 -16.13
CA HIS A 5 -10.96 4.40 -16.30
C HIS A 5 -11.55 5.27 -17.41
N VAL A 6 -12.11 4.67 -18.46
CA VAL A 6 -12.87 5.35 -19.51
C VAL A 6 -14.10 6.05 -18.93
N LEU A 7 -14.92 5.36 -18.13
CA LEU A 7 -16.10 5.98 -17.52
C LEU A 7 -15.74 7.17 -16.62
N LYS A 8 -14.63 7.05 -15.89
CA LYS A 8 -14.17 8.09 -14.97
C LYS A 8 -13.35 9.19 -15.65
N SER A 9 -12.98 9.05 -16.92
CA SER A 9 -12.21 10.09 -17.62
C SER A 9 -13.04 11.36 -17.83
N ALA A 10 -14.37 11.26 -17.80
CA ALA A 10 -15.30 12.38 -17.96
C ALA A 10 -15.13 13.50 -16.92
N LYS A 11 -14.54 13.22 -15.75
CA LYS A 11 -14.26 14.27 -14.73
C LYS A 11 -13.06 15.14 -15.05
N TRP A 12 -12.27 14.75 -16.05
CA TRP A 12 -11.03 15.42 -16.43
C TRP A 12 -11.25 16.30 -17.66
N ARG A 13 -10.47 17.38 -17.73
CA ARG A 13 -10.45 18.30 -18.86
C ARG A 13 -9.02 18.46 -19.35
N ALA A 14 -8.80 18.06 -20.60
CA ALA A 14 -7.54 18.23 -21.29
C ALA A 14 -7.42 19.64 -21.88
N SER A 15 -6.21 20.20 -21.83
CA SER A 15 -5.78 21.44 -22.47
C SER A 15 -4.54 21.13 -23.29
N TRP A 16 -4.59 21.39 -24.59
CA TRP A 16 -3.44 21.18 -25.48
C TRP A 16 -2.41 22.29 -25.27
N VAL A 17 -1.14 21.90 -25.05
CA VAL A 17 -0.04 22.84 -24.80
C VAL A 17 0.82 23.02 -26.05
N GLY A 18 0.87 22.03 -26.93
CA GLY A 18 1.65 22.04 -28.17
C GLY A 18 2.26 20.67 -28.49
N GLY A 19 2.37 20.34 -29.77
CA GLY A 19 2.83 19.02 -30.22
C GLY A 19 1.96 17.91 -29.64
N THR A 20 2.60 16.89 -29.03
CA THR A 20 1.97 15.73 -28.38
C THR A 20 1.79 15.89 -26.87
N LYS A 21 1.88 17.13 -26.35
CA LYS A 21 1.85 17.43 -24.92
C LYS A 21 0.54 18.09 -24.49
N TYR A 22 0.01 17.63 -23.37
CA TYR A 22 -1.25 18.07 -22.80
C TYR A 22 -1.11 18.35 -21.31
N GLU A 23 -1.82 19.37 -20.83
CA GLU A 23 -2.13 19.55 -19.42
C GLU A 23 -3.55 19.03 -19.18
N VAL A 24 -3.75 18.25 -18.13
CA VAL A 24 -5.07 17.75 -17.73
C VAL A 24 -5.38 18.19 -16.32
N ARG A 25 -6.62 18.61 -16.09
CA ARG A 25 -7.11 19.07 -14.78
C ARG A 25 -8.46 18.47 -14.43
N ASN A 26 -8.72 18.23 -13.16
CA ASN A 26 -10.06 17.89 -12.66
C ASN A 26 -10.70 19.07 -11.91
N PHE A 27 -11.94 18.89 -11.46
CA PHE A 27 -12.65 19.86 -10.63
C PHE A 27 -12.07 19.99 -9.22
N ASP A 28 -11.44 18.93 -8.70
CA ASP A 28 -10.82 18.89 -7.38
C ASP A 28 -9.50 19.68 -7.31
N GLY A 29 -9.03 20.21 -8.44
CA GLY A 29 -7.81 21.03 -8.55
C GLY A 29 -6.53 20.25 -8.84
N GLU A 30 -6.61 18.92 -9.00
CA GLU A 30 -5.49 18.10 -9.44
C GLU A 30 -5.12 18.42 -10.89
N LYS A 31 -3.81 18.47 -11.16
CA LYS A 31 -3.27 18.74 -12.50
C LYS A 31 -2.11 17.80 -12.82
N PHE A 32 -2.09 17.32 -14.05
CA PHE A 32 -1.01 16.47 -14.56
C PHE A 32 -0.58 16.90 -15.96
N THR A 33 0.66 16.60 -16.31
CA THR A 33 1.21 16.77 -17.65
C THR A 33 1.35 15.41 -18.31
N ILE A 34 0.94 15.32 -19.56
CA ILE A 34 0.92 14.08 -20.34
C ILE A 34 1.64 14.30 -21.66
N GLY A 35 2.54 13.37 -22.00
CA GLY A 35 3.15 13.26 -23.33
C GLY A 35 2.72 11.94 -23.96
N ILE A 36 1.93 12.03 -25.05
CA ILE A 36 1.30 10.85 -25.66
C ILE A 36 2.33 9.98 -26.40
N ASP A 37 3.25 10.61 -27.12
CA ASP A 37 4.31 9.98 -27.91
C ASP A 37 5.24 9.10 -27.07
N ILE A 38 5.63 9.60 -25.90
CA ILE A 38 6.53 8.91 -24.97
C ILE A 38 5.77 8.07 -23.92
N LYS A 39 4.45 7.92 -24.06
CA LYS A 39 3.55 7.26 -23.10
C LYS A 39 3.79 7.69 -21.64
N TYR A 40 3.94 9.00 -21.43
CA TYR A 40 4.31 9.58 -20.15
C TYR A 40 3.15 10.33 -19.49
N CYS A 41 3.04 10.18 -18.17
CA CYS A 41 2.22 11.04 -17.33
C CYS A 41 2.97 11.41 -16.04
N SER A 42 2.85 12.66 -15.59
CA SER A 42 3.50 13.13 -14.37
C SER A 42 3.05 12.38 -13.09
N CYS A 43 1.87 11.76 -13.09
CA CYS A 43 1.44 10.87 -11.99
C CYS A 43 2.21 9.54 -11.93
N ARG A 44 2.94 9.18 -12.99
CA ARG A 44 3.70 7.92 -13.19
C ARG A 44 2.87 6.63 -13.18
N LEU A 45 1.56 6.67 -12.93
CA LEU A 45 0.71 5.49 -12.93
C LEU A 45 0.67 4.80 -14.29
N TRP A 46 0.64 5.57 -15.38
CA TRP A 46 0.63 4.99 -16.73
C TRP A 46 1.91 4.20 -17.03
N ALA A 47 3.07 4.74 -16.65
CA ALA A 47 4.35 4.06 -16.83
C ALA A 47 4.51 2.86 -15.89
N LEU A 48 3.93 2.91 -14.68
CA LEU A 48 4.02 1.84 -13.69
C LEU A 48 3.12 0.65 -14.02
N TYR A 49 1.88 0.92 -14.41
CA TYR A 49 0.87 -0.10 -14.65
C TYR A 49 0.73 -0.48 -16.12
N GLY A 50 1.36 0.23 -17.06
CA GLY A 50 1.19 -0.01 -18.50
C GLY A 50 -0.23 0.24 -19.01
N LEU A 51 -1.11 0.80 -18.19
CA LEU A 51 -2.52 1.06 -18.49
C LEU A 51 -2.81 2.56 -18.42
N PRO A 52 -3.44 3.16 -19.44
CA PRO A 52 -3.80 4.57 -19.38
C PRO A 52 -4.85 4.80 -18.28
N TYR A 53 -4.52 5.68 -17.34
CA TYR A 53 -5.38 6.01 -16.21
C TYR A 53 -6.42 7.08 -16.59
N GLU A 54 -7.37 7.37 -15.69
CA GLU A 54 -8.55 8.23 -15.95
C GLU A 54 -8.22 9.55 -16.66
N HIS A 55 -7.16 10.24 -16.22
CA HIS A 55 -6.72 11.51 -16.81
C HIS A 55 -5.96 11.35 -18.14
N VAL A 56 -5.24 10.23 -18.32
CA VAL A 56 -4.55 9.90 -19.58
C VAL A 56 -5.57 9.56 -20.66
N VAL A 57 -6.59 8.78 -20.30
CA VAL A 57 -7.69 8.42 -21.21
C VAL A 57 -8.41 9.66 -21.76
N CYS A 58 -8.66 10.66 -20.89
CA CYS A 58 -9.21 11.95 -21.32
C CYS A 58 -8.34 12.62 -22.41
N VAL A 59 -7.02 12.61 -22.21
CA VAL A 59 -6.07 13.18 -23.18
C VAL A 59 -5.99 12.36 -24.47
N ILE A 60 -6.03 11.03 -24.39
CA ILE A 60 -6.04 10.16 -25.58
C ILE A 60 -7.27 10.46 -26.44
N TYR A 61 -8.46 10.59 -25.83
CA TYR A 61 -9.66 11.01 -26.56
C TYR A 61 -9.53 12.42 -27.14
N ALA A 62 -8.93 13.36 -26.42
CA ALA A 62 -8.67 14.72 -26.92
C ALA A 62 -7.68 14.75 -28.10
N HIS A 63 -6.83 13.72 -28.22
CA HIS A 63 -5.92 13.49 -29.35
C HIS A 63 -6.56 12.61 -30.44
N SER A 64 -7.86 12.29 -30.34
CA SER A 64 -8.57 11.41 -31.28
C SER A 64 -7.95 10.00 -31.41
N GLY A 65 -7.28 9.51 -30.36
CA GLY A 65 -6.77 8.14 -30.28
C GLY A 65 -7.74 7.20 -29.58
N ASP A 66 -7.56 5.90 -29.77
CA ASP A 66 -8.26 4.86 -29.01
C ASP A 66 -7.45 4.47 -27.76
N PRO A 67 -7.98 4.63 -26.52
CA PRO A 67 -7.31 4.20 -25.30
C PRO A 67 -6.83 2.75 -25.30
N HIS A 68 -7.48 1.85 -26.04
CA HIS A 68 -7.08 0.44 -26.10
C HIS A 68 -5.71 0.25 -26.80
N GLU A 69 -5.34 1.11 -27.73
CA GLU A 69 -4.03 1.07 -28.43
C GLU A 69 -2.86 1.51 -27.53
N PHE A 70 -3.17 2.20 -26.44
CA PHE A 70 -2.19 2.73 -25.49
C PHE A 70 -1.94 1.81 -24.29
N VAL A 71 -2.60 0.65 -24.25
CA VAL A 71 -2.36 -0.42 -23.28
C VAL A 71 -1.08 -1.18 -23.63
N ASP A 72 -0.31 -1.55 -22.60
CA ASP A 72 0.88 -2.39 -22.78
C ASP A 72 0.50 -3.80 -23.27
N SER A 73 1.30 -4.34 -24.19
CA SER A 73 1.26 -5.69 -24.72
C SER A 73 1.19 -6.80 -23.65
N CYS A 74 1.70 -6.55 -22.44
CA CYS A 74 1.60 -7.52 -21.36
C CYS A 74 0.15 -7.85 -20.96
N TYR A 75 -0.80 -6.95 -21.25
CA TYR A 75 -2.23 -7.15 -21.00
C TYR A 75 -3.00 -7.72 -22.20
N SER A 76 -2.39 -7.81 -23.39
CA SER A 76 -3.05 -8.42 -24.56
C SER A 76 -2.95 -9.94 -24.57
N SER A 77 -2.03 -10.50 -23.77
CA SER A 77 -1.79 -11.94 -23.72
C SER A 77 -2.86 -12.64 -22.90
N THR A 78 -3.57 -13.60 -23.50
CA THR A 78 -4.45 -14.49 -22.76
C THR A 78 -3.62 -15.40 -21.86
N ILE A 79 -3.89 -15.36 -20.56
CA ILE A 79 -3.31 -16.33 -19.63
C ILE A 79 -3.98 -17.67 -19.92
N ASN A 80 -3.23 -18.59 -20.54
CA ASN A 80 -3.74 -19.92 -20.78
C ASN A 80 -3.93 -20.65 -19.45
N PRO A 81 -5.04 -21.40 -19.28
CA PRO A 81 -5.20 -22.24 -18.12
C PRO A 81 -4.05 -23.25 -18.07
N ILE A 82 -3.44 -23.36 -16.89
CA ILE A 82 -2.44 -24.38 -16.63
C ILE A 82 -3.18 -25.57 -15.98
N ASN A 83 -2.77 -26.79 -16.34
CA ASN A 83 -3.30 -28.01 -15.72
C ASN A 83 -3.09 -28.00 -14.18
N GLY A 84 -3.69 -28.94 -13.45
CA GLY A 84 -3.46 -29.08 -12.01
C GLY A 84 -1.99 -29.27 -11.65
N GLU A 85 -1.62 -28.92 -10.42
CA GLU A 85 -0.24 -29.00 -9.91
C GLU A 85 0.41 -30.38 -10.14
N ASN A 86 -0.39 -31.44 -10.05
CA ASN A 86 0.03 -32.82 -10.29
C ASN A 86 0.51 -33.09 -11.74
N MET A 87 0.20 -32.20 -12.68
CA MET A 87 0.56 -32.28 -14.10
C MET A 87 1.64 -31.25 -14.49
N TRP A 88 2.15 -30.47 -13.54
CA TRP A 88 3.20 -29.49 -13.82
C TRP A 88 4.54 -30.21 -14.07
N VAL A 89 5.25 -29.79 -15.11
CA VAL A 89 6.56 -30.36 -15.44
C VAL A 89 7.56 -29.91 -14.39
N SER A 90 8.19 -30.86 -13.69
CA SER A 90 9.31 -30.55 -12.78
C SER A 90 10.46 -29.94 -13.58
N GLN A 91 10.70 -28.65 -13.36
CA GLN A 91 11.78 -27.91 -14.01
C GLN A 91 13.11 -28.23 -13.29
N PRO A 92 14.12 -28.83 -13.95
CA PRO A 92 15.32 -29.33 -13.28
C PRO A 92 16.24 -28.23 -12.73
N ASN A 93 16.06 -26.97 -13.13
CA ASN A 93 16.96 -25.84 -12.82
C ASN A 93 16.28 -24.66 -12.13
N VAL A 94 15.16 -24.86 -11.43
CA VAL A 94 14.54 -23.77 -10.66
C VAL A 94 15.30 -23.59 -9.35
N PRO A 95 15.85 -22.39 -9.06
CA PRO A 95 16.53 -22.15 -7.79
C PRO A 95 15.53 -22.34 -6.65
N ILE A 96 15.94 -23.10 -5.63
CA ILE A 96 15.17 -23.21 -4.39
C ILE A 96 15.17 -21.83 -3.72
N ILE A 97 14.03 -21.15 -3.77
CA ILE A 97 13.85 -19.88 -3.07
C ILE A 97 13.60 -20.20 -1.60
N LEU A 98 14.64 -20.08 -0.78
CA LEU A 98 14.50 -20.18 0.67
C LEU A 98 13.80 -18.92 1.19
N PRO A 99 12.88 -19.06 2.18
CA PRO A 99 12.31 -17.89 2.84
C PRO A 99 13.44 -17.04 3.43
N SER A 100 13.24 -15.71 3.48
CA SER A 100 14.22 -14.83 4.09
C SER A 100 14.43 -15.23 5.56
N VAL A 101 15.68 -15.20 6.00
CA VAL A 101 16.00 -15.53 7.39
C VAL A 101 15.42 -14.44 8.28
N TYR A 102 14.30 -14.74 8.94
CA TYR A 102 13.71 -13.84 9.93
C TYR A 102 14.68 -13.68 11.10
N ARG A 103 15.27 -12.49 11.24
CA ARG A 103 16.09 -12.13 12.40
C ARG A 103 15.20 -11.43 13.43
N VAL A 104 15.04 -12.06 14.59
CA VAL A 104 14.47 -11.37 15.74
C VAL A 104 15.46 -10.27 16.14
N PRO A 105 15.07 -8.99 16.17
CA PRO A 105 15.96 -7.95 16.67
C PRO A 105 16.34 -8.27 18.12
N ILE A 106 17.62 -8.05 18.46
CA ILE A 106 18.07 -8.12 19.85
C ILE A 106 17.18 -7.20 20.65
N ARG A 107 16.41 -7.78 21.59
CA ARG A 107 15.52 -7.00 22.44
C ARG A 107 16.35 -5.94 23.16
N ARG A 108 15.81 -4.73 23.27
CA ARG A 108 16.39 -3.67 24.10
C ARG A 108 16.69 -4.26 25.49
N PRO A 109 17.94 -4.17 26.00
CA PRO A 109 18.25 -4.62 27.34
C PRO A 109 17.27 -4.00 28.34
N LYS A 110 16.80 -4.80 29.31
CA LYS A 110 15.90 -4.28 30.34
C LYS A 110 16.60 -3.13 31.07
N LYS A 111 15.92 -1.98 31.17
CA LYS A 111 16.45 -0.81 31.90
C LYS A 111 16.64 -1.09 33.39
N ALA A 112 15.83 -2.00 33.96
CA ALA A 112 15.96 -2.45 35.33
C ALA A 112 16.57 -3.84 35.39
N ARG A 113 17.62 -3.99 36.21
CA ARG A 113 18.22 -5.28 36.58
C ARG A 113 17.17 -6.13 37.32
N ARG A 114 17.11 -7.43 37.04
CA ARG A 114 16.32 -8.38 37.83
C ARG A 114 17.09 -8.65 39.13
N ARG A 115 16.44 -8.48 40.28
CA ARG A 115 17.03 -8.80 41.58
C ARG A 115 17.10 -10.31 41.77
N GLU A 116 18.19 -10.81 42.35
CA GLU A 116 18.28 -12.20 42.82
C GLU A 116 17.44 -12.42 44.07
N LYS A 117 17.14 -13.69 44.41
CA LYS A 117 16.26 -14.04 45.53
C LYS A 117 16.78 -13.54 46.87
N ASP A 118 18.10 -13.44 47.02
CA ASP A 118 18.76 -13.08 48.28
C ASP A 118 19.08 -11.57 48.37
N GLU A 119 18.67 -10.77 47.38
CA GLU A 119 18.87 -9.33 47.44
C GLU A 119 17.90 -8.65 48.42
N LEU A 120 18.47 -7.97 49.41
CA LEU A 120 17.73 -7.15 50.35
C LEU A 120 16.90 -6.07 49.63
N GLU A 121 15.63 -5.96 50.01
CA GLU A 121 14.77 -4.93 49.46
C GLU A 121 15.21 -3.52 49.95
N ASN A 122 15.21 -2.54 49.05
CA ASN A 122 15.50 -1.14 49.41
C ASN A 122 14.49 -0.61 50.43
N LYS A 123 14.90 -0.56 51.70
CA LYS A 123 14.11 -0.06 52.85
C LYS A 123 13.73 1.43 52.75
N THR A 124 14.39 2.18 51.87
CA THR A 124 14.18 3.62 51.66
C THR A 124 13.07 3.98 50.68
N LYS A 125 12.50 3.01 49.95
CA LYS A 125 11.36 3.28 49.06
C LYS A 125 10.05 3.11 49.82
N TRP A 126 9.34 4.24 50.00
CA TRP A 126 7.98 4.25 50.52
C TRP A 126 7.05 3.46 49.58
N ARG A 127 6.47 2.35 50.08
CA ARG A 127 5.40 1.63 49.38
C ARG A 127 4.08 2.38 49.63
N ARG A 128 3.24 2.53 48.61
CA ARG A 128 1.85 2.97 48.84
C ARG A 128 1.12 1.82 49.55
N CYS A 129 0.95 1.95 50.85
CA CYS A 129 0.08 1.12 51.66
C CYS A 129 -1.15 1.97 52.03
N ASN A 130 -2.31 1.34 52.22
CA ASN A 130 -3.60 1.98 52.57
C ASN A 130 -4.30 2.78 51.46
N THR A 131 -4.23 2.33 50.21
CA THR A 131 -5.18 2.82 49.20
C THR A 131 -6.46 1.98 49.29
N SER A 132 -7.48 2.49 49.98
CA SER A 132 -8.83 1.95 49.90
C SER A 132 -9.46 2.42 48.58
N HIS A 133 -10.01 1.49 47.81
CA HIS A 133 -10.80 1.81 46.63
C HIS A 133 -12.28 1.81 47.04
N THR A 134 -13.05 2.79 46.55
CA THR A 134 -14.51 2.80 46.64
C THR A 134 -15.10 1.92 45.55
N CYS A 135 -16.04 1.06 45.93
CA CYS A 135 -16.76 0.23 44.97
C CYS A 135 -17.77 1.10 44.21
N GLN A 136 -17.68 1.15 42.88
CA GLN A 136 -18.53 2.02 42.05
C GLN A 136 -20.02 1.61 42.06
N ASN A 137 -20.34 0.37 42.46
CA ASN A 137 -21.71 -0.14 42.55
C ASN A 137 -22.40 0.18 43.89
N TYR A 138 -21.64 0.24 44.99
CA TYR A 138 -22.19 0.31 46.35
C TYR A 138 -21.64 1.50 47.17
N ASP A 139 -20.72 2.27 46.60
CA ASP A 139 -20.04 3.44 47.18
C ASP A 139 -19.44 3.20 48.59
N THR A 140 -19.12 1.94 48.89
CA THR A 140 -18.48 1.52 50.13
C THR A 140 -17.00 1.22 49.91
N TYR A 141 -16.18 1.46 50.93
CA TYR A 141 -14.76 1.16 50.93
C TYR A 141 -14.50 -0.31 51.27
N GLY A 142 -13.54 -0.94 50.58
CA GLY A 142 -12.97 -2.24 51.00
C GLY A 142 -13.26 -3.43 50.11
N HIS A 143 -14.04 -3.27 49.03
CA HIS A 143 -14.30 -4.33 48.06
C HIS A 143 -13.98 -3.87 46.65
N ASN A 144 -13.38 -4.76 45.85
CA ASN A 144 -13.08 -4.50 44.45
C ASN A 144 -13.71 -5.59 43.57
N LYS A 145 -15.05 -5.62 43.60
CA LYS A 145 -15.98 -5.87 42.48
C LYS A 145 -17.42 -5.72 42.99
#